data_AF-A0A1S8K105-F1
#
_entry.id   AF-A0A1S8K105-F1
#
_cell.length_a   1.000
_cell.length_b   1.000
_cell.length_c   1.000
_cell.angle_alpha   90.00
_cell.angle_beta   90.00
_cell.angle_gamma   90.00
#
_symmetry.space_group_name_H-M   'P 1'
#
loop_
_entity.id
_entity.type
_entity.pdbx_description
1 polymer ?
#
loop_
_entity_poly.entity_id
_entity_poly.type
_entity_poly.pdbx_seq_one_letter_code
_entity_poly.pdbx_strand_id
1 'polypeptide(L)'
;DFPEGDILTHFDYGLRRFTFTAEEFAEHFEAQLLTIFKKVVERELAMELNAKSFLKYGNEDLYRYAVPLYQSVGGKLFTLGSDAHVAEDYQLGFKKMSQLLADCQVEKLLVIQGKERRLTPLPIL
;
A
#
# COMPACT_ATOMS: atom_id res chain seq x y z
N ASP A 1 19.13 -4.54 -13.15
CA ASP A 1 18.40 -3.61 -12.27
C ASP A 1 17.37 -2.84 -13.06
N PHE A 2 16.24 -2.52 -12.43
CA PHE A 2 15.20 -1.61 -12.93
C PHE A 2 15.17 -0.40 -11.97
N PRO A 3 16.06 0.59 -12.16
CA PRO A 3 16.18 1.72 -11.24
C PRO A 3 14.95 2.65 -11.27
N GLU A 4 14.09 2.49 -12.26
CA GLU A 4 12.89 3.29 -12.46
C GLU A 4 11.74 2.89 -11.50
N GLY A 5 10.80 3.81 -11.34
CA GLY A 5 9.59 3.64 -10.52
C GLY A 5 9.63 4.45 -9.24
N ASP A 6 8.46 4.91 -8.80
CA ASP A 6 8.29 5.70 -7.58
C ASP A 6 7.44 5.00 -6.50
N ILE A 7 6.79 3.89 -6.86
CA ILE A 7 5.75 3.23 -6.07
C ILE A 7 5.93 1.71 -6.17
N LEU A 8 5.92 1.02 -5.02
CA LEU A 8 5.66 -0.41 -4.95
C LEU A 8 4.15 -0.63 -5.03
N THR A 9 3.66 -1.13 -6.16
CA THR A 9 2.23 -1.39 -6.37
C THR A 9 1.82 -2.77 -5.86
N HIS A 10 0.60 -2.84 -5.31
CA HIS A 10 -0.09 -4.05 -4.85
C HIS A 10 0.83 -5.20 -4.41
N PHE A 11 1.48 -5.06 -3.24
CA PHE A 11 2.44 -6.05 -2.71
C PHE A 11 1.88 -7.47 -2.62
N ASP A 12 0.55 -7.59 -2.50
CA ASP A 12 -0.20 -8.82 -2.33
C ASP A 12 -0.74 -9.40 -3.65
N TYR A 13 -0.33 -8.88 -4.82
CA TYR A 13 -0.90 -9.28 -6.12
C TYR A 13 -0.91 -10.80 -6.35
N GLY A 14 0.19 -11.49 -6.02
CA GLY A 14 0.30 -12.94 -6.14
C GLY A 14 -0.64 -13.72 -5.22
N LEU A 15 -1.16 -13.08 -4.17
CA LEU A 15 -2.05 -13.68 -3.18
C LEU A 15 -3.52 -13.54 -3.54
N ARG A 16 -3.89 -12.74 -4.55
CA ARG A 16 -5.28 -12.48 -4.97
C ARG A 16 -6.10 -13.75 -5.31
N ARG A 17 -5.45 -14.90 -5.53
CA ARG A 17 -6.10 -16.19 -5.83
C ARG A 17 -6.19 -17.13 -4.63
N PHE A 18 -5.72 -16.69 -3.48
CA PHE A 18 -5.62 -17.45 -2.25
C PHE A 18 -6.25 -16.66 -1.11
N THR A 19 -6.67 -17.36 -0.06
CA THR A 19 -7.14 -16.73 1.17
C THR A 19 -6.07 -16.95 2.21
N PHE A 20 -5.63 -15.87 2.84
CA PHE A 20 -4.65 -15.89 3.93
C PHE A 20 -5.21 -15.07 5.08
N THR A 21 -5.05 -15.57 6.31
CA THR A 21 -5.12 -14.70 7.49
C THR A 21 -3.85 -13.85 7.60
N ALA A 22 -3.87 -12.82 8.45
CA ALA A 22 -2.66 -12.03 8.72
C ALA A 22 -1.55 -12.89 9.35
N GLU A 23 -1.92 -13.86 10.19
CA GLU A 23 -0.99 -14.79 10.83
C GLU A 23 -0.33 -15.74 9.81
N GLU A 24 -1.11 -16.35 8.93
CA GLU A 24 -0.57 -17.22 7.86
C GLU A 24 0.32 -16.41 6.91
N PHE A 25 -0.11 -15.18 6.58
CA PHE A 25 0.70 -14.28 5.76
C PHE A 25 2.03 -13.93 6.43
N ALA A 26 2.01 -13.63 7.73
CA ALA A 26 3.21 -13.35 8.52
C ALA A 26 4.17 -14.56 8.54
N GLU A 27 3.64 -15.74 8.87
CA GLU A 27 4.41 -16.98 8.96
C GLU A 27 5.14 -17.30 7.65
N HIS A 28 4.47 -17.11 6.51
CA HIS A 28 5.02 -17.48 5.22
C HIS A 28 5.88 -16.39 4.55
N PHE A 29 5.58 -15.11 4.77
CA PHE A 29 6.08 -14.04 3.92
C PHE A 29 6.70 -12.84 4.64
N GLU A 30 6.63 -12.73 5.98
CA GLU A 30 7.12 -11.53 6.69
C GLU A 30 8.59 -11.24 6.38
N ALA A 31 9.46 -12.26 6.43
CA ALA A 31 10.90 -12.08 6.20
C ALA A 31 11.22 -11.54 4.79
N GLN A 32 10.54 -12.08 3.78
CA GLN A 32 10.65 -11.63 2.40
C GLN A 32 10.07 -10.21 2.25
N LEU A 33 8.92 -9.94 2.86
CA LEU A 33 8.27 -8.65 2.79
C LEU A 33 9.09 -7.55 3.46
N LEU A 34 9.69 -7.81 4.63
CA LEU A 34 10.65 -6.92 5.29
C LEU A 34 11.85 -6.61 4.40
N THR A 35 12.35 -7.62 3.68
CA THR A 35 13.47 -7.43 2.73
C THR A 35 13.06 -6.52 1.58
N ILE A 36 11.85 -6.70 1.04
CA ILE A 36 11.29 -5.84 -0.01
C ILE A 36 11.11 -4.41 0.53
N PHE A 37 10.48 -4.25 1.69
CA PHE A 37 10.22 -2.95 2.31
C PHE A 37 11.50 -2.18 2.63
N LYS A 38 12.56 -2.83 3.11
CA LYS A 38 13.87 -2.17 3.29
C LYS A 38 14.39 -1.59 1.98
N LYS A 39 14.26 -2.31 0.86
CA LYS A 39 14.65 -1.81 -0.46
C LYS A 39 13.75 -0.68 -0.95
N VAL A 40 12.45 -0.74 -0.68
CA VAL A 40 11.49 0.34 -0.98
C VAL A 40 11.90 1.63 -0.24
N VAL A 41 12.25 1.52 1.04
CA VAL A 41 12.72 2.65 1.86
C VAL A 41 14.06 3.19 1.35
N GLU A 42 15.04 2.32 1.10
CA GLU A 42 16.37 2.69 0.58
C GLU A 42 16.27 3.46 -0.74
N ARG A 43 15.31 3.10 -1.59
CA ARG A 43 15.04 3.74 -2.88
C ARG A 43 14.04 4.89 -2.82
N GLU A 44 13.59 5.28 -1.62
CA GLU A 44 12.59 6.33 -1.40
C GLU A 44 11.28 6.16 -2.18
N LEU A 45 10.85 4.90 -2.36
CA LEU A 45 9.59 4.54 -3.02
C LEU A 45 8.42 4.61 -2.03
N ALA A 46 7.22 4.89 -2.54
CA ALA A 46 5.99 4.78 -1.76
C ALA A 46 5.41 3.36 -1.78
N MET A 47 4.73 2.97 -0.70
CA MET A 47 3.87 1.78 -0.66
C MET A 47 2.46 2.16 -1.14
N GLU A 48 1.92 1.42 -2.10
CA GLU A 48 0.52 1.55 -2.51
C GLU A 48 -0.43 0.77 -1.58
N LEU A 49 -1.52 1.41 -1.17
CA LEU A 49 -2.74 0.70 -0.78
C LEU A 49 -3.65 0.57 -2.02
N ASN A 50 -3.86 -0.67 -2.45
CA ASN A 50 -4.58 -0.97 -3.69
C ASN A 50 -6.03 -1.37 -3.38
N ALA A 51 -7.00 -0.58 -3.83
CA ALA A 51 -8.41 -0.77 -3.48
C ALA A 51 -8.99 -2.09 -4.01
N LYS A 52 -8.50 -2.57 -5.16
CA LYS A 52 -8.98 -3.83 -5.74
C LYS A 52 -8.58 -5.01 -4.85
N SER A 53 -7.32 -5.06 -4.42
CA SER A 53 -6.86 -6.02 -3.39
C SER A 53 -7.61 -5.84 -2.08
N PHE A 54 -7.63 -4.62 -1.57
CA PHE A 54 -8.19 -4.27 -0.26
C PHE A 54 -9.69 -4.60 -0.15
N LEU A 55 -10.50 -4.25 -1.15
CA LEU A 55 -11.96 -4.41 -1.11
C LEU A 55 -12.46 -5.63 -1.88
N LYS A 56 -12.04 -5.80 -3.14
CA LYS A 56 -12.63 -6.82 -4.02
C LYS A 56 -12.08 -8.21 -3.73
N TYR A 57 -10.80 -8.30 -3.36
CA TYR A 57 -10.18 -9.56 -2.92
C TYR A 57 -10.27 -9.77 -1.40
N GLY A 58 -10.81 -8.81 -0.64
CA GLY A 58 -11.04 -8.95 0.79
C GLY A 58 -9.76 -8.94 1.64
N ASN A 59 -8.66 -8.38 1.13
CA ASN A 59 -7.35 -8.46 1.78
C ASN A 59 -7.08 -7.33 2.79
N GLU A 60 -8.10 -6.65 3.30
CA GLU A 60 -7.94 -5.54 4.26
C GLU A 60 -7.02 -5.90 5.44
N ASP A 61 -7.16 -7.10 6.01
CA ASP A 61 -6.35 -7.53 7.16
C ASP A 61 -4.87 -7.69 6.80
N LEU A 62 -4.56 -8.06 5.54
CA LEU A 62 -3.17 -8.08 5.07
C LEU A 62 -2.58 -6.67 5.00
N TYR A 63 -3.36 -5.67 4.61
CA TYR A 63 -2.93 -4.27 4.62
C TYR A 63 -2.77 -3.74 6.06
N ARG A 64 -3.66 -4.12 6.98
CA ARG A 64 -3.55 -3.75 8.41
C ARG A 64 -2.29 -4.30 9.05
N TYR A 65 -1.84 -5.47 8.61
CA TYR A 65 -0.59 -6.06 9.05
C TYR A 65 0.63 -5.46 8.33
N ALA A 66 0.57 -5.26 7.01
CA ALA A 66 1.70 -4.81 6.21
C ALA A 66 2.09 -3.33 6.43
N VAL A 67 1.12 -2.44 6.72
CA VAL A 67 1.41 -1.01 6.94
C VAL A 67 2.33 -0.78 8.15
N PRO A 68 2.04 -1.31 9.36
CA PRO A 68 2.97 -1.25 10.48
C PRO A 68 4.33 -1.91 10.19
N LEU A 69 4.34 -3.01 9.43
CA LEU A 69 5.58 -3.69 9.06
C LEU A 69 6.45 -2.79 8.16
N TYR A 70 5.87 -2.11 7.18
CA TYR A 70 6.58 -1.12 6.35
C TYR A 70 7.10 0.06 7.19
N GLN A 71 6.30 0.58 8.12
CA GLN A 71 6.74 1.64 9.04
C GLN A 71 7.91 1.19 9.93
N SER A 72 7.92 -0.08 10.38
CA SER A 72 8.97 -0.62 11.26
C SER A 72 10.38 -0.59 10.65
N VAL A 73 10.47 -0.59 9.31
CA VAL A 73 11.74 -0.47 8.58
C VAL A 73 12.02 0.96 8.09
N GLY A 74 11.29 1.94 8.59
CA GLY A 74 11.45 3.37 8.26
C GLY A 74 10.57 3.87 7.12
N GLY A 75 9.61 3.08 6.66
CA GLY A 75 8.64 3.45 5.62
C GLY A 75 7.73 4.61 6.04
N LYS A 76 7.61 5.61 5.16
CA LYS A 76 6.83 6.84 5.41
C LYS A 76 5.96 7.29 4.24
N LEU A 77 6.26 6.80 3.04
CA LEU A 77 5.60 7.27 1.83
C LEU A 77 4.51 6.28 1.46
N PHE A 78 3.28 6.77 1.39
CA PHE A 78 2.10 5.98 1.04
C PHE A 78 1.38 6.62 -0.14
N THR A 79 0.73 5.80 -0.95
CA THR A 79 -0.17 6.27 -2.01
C THR A 79 -1.40 5.36 -2.09
N LEU A 80 -2.47 5.84 -2.73
CA LEU A 80 -3.71 5.09 -2.91
C LEU A 80 -3.95 4.85 -4.40
N GLY A 81 -4.23 3.60 -4.77
CA GLY A 81 -4.56 3.23 -6.14
C GLY A 81 -5.89 2.47 -6.17
N SER A 82 -6.84 2.89 -7.00
CA SER A 82 -8.10 2.16 -7.14
C SER A 82 -8.01 0.93 -8.05
N ASP A 83 -6.98 0.87 -8.90
CA ASP A 83 -6.81 -0.18 -9.94
C ASP A 83 -8.07 -0.28 -10.83
N ALA A 84 -8.68 0.88 -11.10
CA ALA A 84 -9.94 1.02 -11.83
C ALA A 84 -9.77 0.66 -13.31
N HIS A 85 -10.64 -0.21 -13.80
CA HIS A 85 -10.77 -0.55 -15.22
C HIS A 85 -12.12 -0.07 -15.81
N VAL A 86 -12.99 0.50 -14.97
CA VAL A 86 -14.27 1.13 -15.30
C VAL A 86 -14.41 2.43 -14.52
N ALA A 87 -15.23 3.37 -14.99
CA ALA A 87 -15.34 4.71 -14.41
C ALA A 87 -15.87 4.69 -12.97
N GLU A 88 -16.75 3.75 -12.65
CA GLU A 88 -17.39 3.59 -11.36
C GLU A 88 -16.40 3.19 -10.25
N ASP A 89 -15.25 2.62 -10.63
CA ASP A 89 -14.18 2.26 -9.69
C ASP A 89 -13.23 3.46 -9.41
N TYR A 90 -13.48 4.65 -9.96
CA TYR A 90 -12.68 5.84 -9.67
C TYR A 90 -12.71 6.17 -8.17
N GLN A 91 -11.52 6.28 -7.56
CA GLN A 91 -11.32 6.51 -6.13
C GLN A 91 -12.00 5.46 -5.21
N LEU A 92 -12.33 4.28 -5.75
CA LEU A 92 -12.89 3.19 -4.97
C LEU A 92 -12.05 2.93 -3.72
N GLY A 93 -12.70 2.86 -2.56
CA GLY A 93 -12.06 2.51 -1.29
C GLY A 93 -11.14 3.55 -0.66
N PHE A 94 -10.96 4.73 -1.26
CA PHE A 94 -10.02 5.74 -0.76
C PHE A 94 -10.32 6.15 0.69
N LYS A 95 -11.59 6.34 1.03
CA LYS A 95 -12.03 6.63 2.41
C LYS A 95 -11.56 5.57 3.40
N LYS A 96 -11.82 4.30 3.09
CA LYS A 96 -11.54 3.18 4.00
C LYS A 96 -10.05 2.91 4.14
N MET A 97 -9.30 2.96 3.04
CA MET A 97 -7.85 2.85 3.06
C MET A 97 -7.19 4.04 3.79
N SER A 98 -7.75 5.24 3.65
CA SER A 98 -7.29 6.42 4.39
C SER A 98 -7.56 6.29 5.88
N GLN A 99 -8.70 5.72 6.28
CA GLN A 99 -8.98 5.43 7.68
C GLN A 99 -7.95 4.43 8.26
N LEU A 100 -7.63 3.35 7.55
CA LEU A 100 -6.58 2.42 7.98
C LEU A 100 -5.24 3.14 8.16
N LEU A 101 -4.84 3.96 7.19
CA LEU A 101 -3.60 4.74 7.29
C LEU A 101 -3.63 5.69 8.49
N ALA A 102 -4.76 6.36 8.75
CA ALA A 102 -4.93 7.21 9.92
C ALA A 102 -4.83 6.43 11.24
N ASP A 103 -5.42 5.22 11.31
CA ASP A 103 -5.32 4.32 12.46
C ASP A 103 -3.83 3.96 12.73
N CYS A 104 -3.02 3.87 11.67
CA CYS A 104 -1.57 3.67 11.72
C CYS A 104 -0.75 4.97 11.82
N GLN A 105 -1.38 6.09 12.22
CA GLN A 105 -0.73 7.39 12.43
C GLN A 105 -0.06 7.99 11.17
N VAL A 106 -0.54 7.61 9.99
CA VAL A 106 -0.13 8.23 8.72
C VAL A 106 -1.02 9.44 8.46
N GLU A 107 -0.41 10.60 8.22
CA GLU A 107 -1.16 11.85 8.03
C GLU A 107 -1.24 12.29 6.57
N LYS A 108 -0.31 11.80 5.72
CA LYS A 108 -0.11 12.32 4.37
C LYS A 108 0.12 11.22 3.36
N LEU A 109 -0.34 11.47 2.13
CA LEU A 109 -0.07 10.66 0.94
C LEU A 109 0.95 11.37 0.05
N LEU A 110 1.80 10.58 -0.60
CA LEU A 110 2.58 11.01 -1.73
C LEU A 110 1.69 11.08 -2.97
N VAL A 111 1.65 12.25 -3.59
CA VAL A 111 1.10 12.48 -4.92
C VAL A 111 2.24 12.84 -5.87
N ILE A 112 2.26 12.20 -7.02
CA ILE A 112 3.26 12.41 -8.07
C ILE A 112 2.55 12.97 -9.29
N GLN A 113 3.00 14.12 -9.77
CA GLN A 113 2.46 14.77 -10.96
C GLN A 113 3.62 15.12 -11.90
N GLY A 114 3.76 14.36 -12.99
CA GLY A 114 4.96 14.44 -13.83
C GLY A 114 6.20 14.03 -13.02
N LYS A 115 7.14 14.97 -12.85
CA LYS A 115 8.34 14.78 -12.01
C LYS A 115 8.20 15.33 -10.60
N GLU A 116 7.11 16.03 -10.30
CA GLU A 116 6.90 16.67 -9.01
C GLU A 116 6.34 15.67 -7.99
N ARG A 117 6.94 15.67 -6.80
CA ARG A 117 6.52 14.89 -5.64
C ARG A 117 5.99 15.84 -4.57
N ARG A 118 4.74 15.66 -4.15
CA ARG A 118 4.13 16.46 -3.08
C ARG A 118 3.41 15.59 -2.06
N LEU A 119 3.43 16.02 -0.80
CA LEU A 119 2.66 15.39 0.25
C LEU A 119 1.33 16.13 0.42
N THR A 120 0.23 15.39 0.38
CA THR A 120 -1.13 15.91 0.66
C THR A 120 -1.68 15.24 1.91
N PRO A 121 -2.52 15.91 2.71
CA PRO A 121 -3.27 15.24 3.77
C PRO A 121 -4.06 14.04 3.23
N LEU A 122 -4.34 13.06 4.11
CA LEU A 122 -5.29 11.99 3.80
C LEU A 122 -6.63 12.58 3.31
N PRO A 123 -7.25 12.02 2.26
CA PRO A 123 -8.54 12.49 1.79
C PRO A 123 -9.62 12.26 2.87
N ILE A 124 -10.27 13.36 3.25
CA ILE A 124 -11.45 13.34 4.12
C ILE A 124 -12.65 13.08 3.22
N LEU A 125 -12.98 11.80 3.00
CA LEU A 125 -14.23 11.40 2.34
C LEU A 125 -15.23 10.93 3.40
#